data_AF-A0A969S512-F1
#
_entry.id   AF-A0A969S512-F1
#
_cell.length_a   1.000
_cell.length_b   1.000
_cell.length_c   1.000
_cell.angle_alpha   90.00
_cell.angle_beta   90.00
_cell.angle_gamma   90.00
#
_symmetry.space_group_name_H-M   'P 1'
#
loop_
_entity.id
_entity.type
_entity.pdbx_description
1 polymer ?
#
loop_
_entity_poly.entity_id
_entity_poly.type
_entity_poly.pdbx_seq_one_letter_code
_entity_poly.pdbx_strand_id
1 'polypeptide(L)'
;IGPPQAQAMGIFREMIQVTDLDSAIKAIDLIIVQGEGSPIQRDDSHFAKFTKIREEYLAELASDPSFQPARPVIENPLLSLQQDNTTPGAKIITDTLSRDIVEIFVALYEVMLQILLRFFAHTEENEEQMYVLKSALINLMPFGVSPLAKAITQLPAGQGFPGMNAGPSFEVYADVQLLPQMRSAWIFFQERLQEIAEACDALINDSKTQSYPQLRQALTKVSATLKNIAHTISLEPNGETWTNGISQLFSPMDVDHMKSIPTFRVNLGDYDAVKNNADAILDSVSSKSMPLLPEGPWTEARINLFKQWKDNNFPR
;
A
#
# COMPACT_ATOMS: atom_id res chain seq x y z
N ILE A 1 22.39 18.71 4.29
CA ILE A 1 22.23 17.38 3.67
C ILE A 1 22.66 16.37 4.74
N GLY A 2 21.79 15.43 5.13
CA GLY A 2 22.08 14.45 6.18
C GLY A 2 23.18 13.45 5.77
N PRO A 3 23.63 12.57 6.68
CA PRO A 3 24.58 11.53 6.32
C PRO A 3 23.98 10.59 5.25
N PRO A 4 24.78 10.02 4.33
CA PRO A 4 24.29 9.11 3.28
C PRO A 4 23.42 7.97 3.81
N GLN A 5 23.75 7.46 5.00
CA GLN A 5 23.03 6.37 5.66
C GLN A 5 21.61 6.76 6.09
N ALA A 6 21.29 8.05 6.21
CA ALA A 6 19.95 8.55 6.55
C ALA A 6 19.07 8.78 5.30
N GLN A 7 19.58 8.51 4.10
CA GLN A 7 18.80 8.62 2.87
C GLN A 7 18.07 7.30 2.60
N ALA A 8 16.74 7.37 2.52
CA ALA A 8 15.94 6.22 2.10
C ALA A 8 16.18 5.90 0.62
N MET A 9 16.19 4.62 0.26
CA MET A 9 16.47 4.14 -1.09
C MET A 9 15.54 2.99 -1.49
N GLY A 10 15.44 2.74 -2.80
CA GLY A 10 14.97 1.45 -3.32
C GLY A 10 13.46 1.24 -3.33
N ILE A 11 12.63 2.30 -3.30
CA ILE A 11 11.19 2.20 -3.60
C ILE A 11 10.98 2.08 -5.12
N PHE A 12 11.68 2.91 -5.91
CA PHE A 12 11.63 2.91 -7.37
C PHE A 12 13.05 3.00 -7.94
N ARG A 13 13.23 2.48 -9.16
CA ARG A 13 14.54 2.32 -9.80
C ARG A 13 15.24 3.66 -10.00
N GLU A 14 14.46 4.69 -10.26
CA GLU A 14 14.92 6.03 -10.60
C GLU A 14 15.18 6.89 -9.35
N MET A 15 15.02 6.35 -8.13
CA MET A 15 15.25 7.11 -6.89
C MET A 15 16.73 7.47 -6.73
N ILE A 16 17.04 8.77 -6.76
CA ILE A 16 18.42 9.29 -6.66
C ILE A 16 18.71 9.70 -5.21
N GLN A 17 19.82 9.22 -4.66
CA GLN A 17 20.33 9.68 -3.37
C GLN A 17 20.87 11.11 -3.49
N VAL A 18 20.37 12.03 -2.67
CA VAL A 18 20.80 13.44 -2.69
C VAL A 18 21.90 13.66 -1.65
N THR A 19 23.16 13.61 -2.08
CA THR A 19 24.34 13.77 -1.19
C THR A 19 25.08 15.09 -1.39
N ASP A 20 24.84 15.78 -2.51
CA ASP A 20 25.47 17.03 -2.90
C ASP A 20 24.57 17.85 -3.84
N LEU A 21 25.08 18.99 -4.31
CA LEU A 21 24.35 19.84 -5.26
C LEU A 21 24.10 19.16 -6.61
N ASP A 22 25.06 18.39 -7.11
CA ASP A 22 24.96 17.74 -8.43
C ASP A 22 23.88 16.65 -8.44
N SER A 23 23.86 15.81 -7.41
CA SER A 23 22.80 14.82 -7.20
C SER A 23 21.43 15.46 -6.95
N ALA A 24 21.37 16.61 -6.26
CA ALA A 24 20.12 17.36 -6.09
C ALA A 24 19.57 17.87 -7.44
N ILE A 25 20.43 18.43 -8.29
CA ILE A 25 20.05 18.88 -9.64
C ILE A 25 19.55 17.69 -10.47
N LYS A 26 20.25 16.56 -10.44
CA LYS A 26 19.81 15.33 -11.14
C LYS A 26 18.44 14.83 -10.66
N ALA A 27 18.17 14.89 -9.36
CA ALA A 27 16.87 14.52 -8.81
C ALA A 27 15.75 15.48 -9.29
N ILE A 28 16.02 16.79 -9.34
CA ILE A 28 15.10 17.79 -9.89
C ILE A 28 14.85 17.54 -11.39
N ASP A 29 15.90 17.32 -12.17
CA ASP A 29 15.79 17.04 -13.60
C ASP A 29 14.94 15.80 -13.86
N LEU A 30 15.12 14.74 -13.05
CA LEU A 30 14.29 13.55 -13.14
C LEU A 30 12.80 13.85 -12.90
N ILE A 31 12.48 14.65 -11.87
CA ILE A 31 11.09 15.06 -11.58
C ILE A 31 10.49 15.84 -12.75
N ILE A 32 11.26 16.77 -13.34
CA ILE A 32 10.83 17.54 -14.51
C ILE A 32 10.58 16.61 -15.70
N VAL A 33 11.51 15.71 -16.01
CA VAL A 33 11.40 14.80 -17.15
C VAL A 33 10.23 13.83 -17.00
N GLN A 34 9.99 13.28 -15.80
CA GLN A 34 8.83 12.41 -15.57
C GLN A 34 7.51 13.20 -15.60
N GLY A 35 7.49 14.42 -15.08
CA GLY A 35 6.31 15.29 -15.06
C GLY A 35 5.95 15.84 -16.45
N GLU A 36 6.81 16.69 -16.99
CA GLU A 36 6.58 17.49 -18.21
C GLU A 36 7.17 16.86 -19.47
N GLY A 37 8.15 15.95 -19.31
CA GLY A 37 8.95 15.43 -20.41
C GLY A 37 10.16 16.31 -20.71
N SER A 38 11.17 15.73 -21.35
CA SER A 38 12.30 16.51 -21.90
C SER A 38 11.96 17.01 -23.31
N PRO A 39 12.67 18.02 -23.85
CA PRO A 39 12.51 18.42 -25.26
C PRO A 39 12.73 17.28 -26.27
N ILE A 40 13.44 16.21 -25.89
CA ILE A 40 13.80 15.08 -26.75
C ILE A 40 12.90 13.85 -26.51
N GLN A 41 12.32 13.71 -25.32
CA GLN A 41 11.52 12.56 -24.91
C GLN A 41 10.35 13.00 -24.03
N ARG A 42 9.17 13.15 -24.65
CA ARG A 42 7.92 13.56 -23.97
C ARG A 42 6.86 12.47 -23.88
N ASP A 43 6.89 11.47 -24.75
CA ASP A 43 5.75 10.55 -24.96
C ASP A 43 5.34 9.76 -23.70
N ASP A 44 6.30 9.48 -22.80
CA ASP A 44 6.05 8.77 -21.53
C ASP A 44 5.87 9.68 -20.30
N SER A 45 5.90 11.00 -20.47
CA SER A 45 5.70 11.97 -19.38
C SER A 45 4.27 11.94 -18.83
N HIS A 46 4.09 12.41 -17.60
CA HIS A 46 2.76 12.58 -17.00
C HIS A 46 1.90 13.53 -17.83
N PHE A 47 2.47 14.64 -18.32
CA PHE A 47 1.76 15.58 -19.19
C PHE A 47 1.23 14.92 -20.47
N ALA A 48 2.07 14.16 -21.18
CA ALA A 48 1.66 13.46 -22.39
C ALA A 48 0.57 12.42 -22.12
N LYS A 49 0.70 11.65 -21.03
CA LYS A 49 -0.31 10.66 -20.60
C LYS A 49 -1.66 11.31 -20.30
N PHE A 50 -1.70 12.40 -19.52
CA PHE A 50 -2.96 13.09 -19.20
C PHE A 50 -3.56 13.82 -20.40
N THR A 51 -2.72 14.36 -21.29
CA THR A 51 -3.17 14.94 -22.56
C THR A 51 -3.85 13.89 -23.42
N LYS A 52 -3.24 12.71 -23.56
CA LYS A 52 -3.81 11.58 -24.30
C LYS A 52 -5.14 11.11 -23.70
N ILE A 53 -5.23 10.95 -22.38
CA ILE A 53 -6.49 10.59 -21.70
C ILE A 53 -7.58 11.63 -22.00
N ARG A 54 -7.25 12.92 -21.99
CA ARG A 54 -8.19 13.99 -22.33
C ARG A 54 -8.63 13.93 -23.79
N GLU A 55 -7.70 13.68 -24.72
CA GLU A 55 -8.02 13.55 -26.15
C GLU A 55 -8.95 12.37 -26.41
N GLU A 56 -8.66 11.21 -25.82
CA GLU A 56 -9.50 10.00 -25.90
C GLU A 56 -10.88 10.26 -25.29
N TYR A 57 -10.97 10.94 -24.14
CA TYR A 57 -12.24 11.31 -23.52
C TYR A 57 -13.08 12.26 -24.40
N LEU A 58 -12.45 13.28 -25.00
CA LEU A 58 -13.14 14.22 -25.88
C LEU A 58 -13.61 13.57 -27.18
N ALA A 59 -12.83 12.63 -27.72
CA ALA A 59 -13.22 11.84 -28.88
C ALA A 59 -14.43 10.95 -28.58
N GLU A 60 -14.44 10.29 -27.41
CA GLU A 60 -15.57 9.47 -26.98
C GLU A 60 -16.83 10.30 -26.79
N LEU A 61 -16.74 11.48 -26.13
CA LEU A 61 -17.87 12.39 -25.98
C LEU A 61 -18.43 12.94 -27.30
N ALA A 62 -17.56 13.14 -28.30
CA ALA A 62 -18.00 13.56 -29.62
C ALA A 62 -18.81 12.46 -30.33
N SER A 63 -18.52 11.19 -30.04
CA SER A 63 -19.23 10.02 -30.57
C SER A 63 -20.50 9.71 -29.77
N ASP A 64 -20.41 9.75 -28.44
CA ASP A 64 -21.49 9.51 -27.49
C ASP A 64 -21.51 10.62 -26.41
N PRO A 65 -22.37 11.64 -26.58
CA PRO A 65 -22.52 12.70 -25.57
C PRO A 65 -23.02 12.23 -24.20
N SER A 66 -23.52 10.99 -24.08
CA SER A 66 -23.97 10.40 -22.82
C SER A 66 -22.89 9.61 -22.08
N PHE A 67 -21.68 9.52 -22.63
CA PHE A 67 -20.57 8.77 -22.04
C PHE A 67 -20.20 9.27 -20.63
N GLN A 68 -20.28 8.36 -19.65
CA GLN A 68 -19.94 8.60 -18.23
C GLN A 68 -18.82 7.65 -17.79
N PRO A 69 -17.53 8.04 -17.91
CA PRO A 69 -16.39 7.17 -17.61
C PRO A 69 -16.12 6.98 -16.11
N ALA A 70 -16.85 7.68 -15.24
CA ALA A 70 -16.65 7.68 -13.80
C ALA A 70 -17.89 7.21 -13.04
N ARG A 71 -17.67 6.65 -11.85
CA ARG A 71 -18.76 6.33 -10.93
C ARG A 71 -19.41 7.62 -10.42
N PRO A 72 -20.72 7.60 -10.11
CA PRO A 72 -21.46 8.76 -9.62
C PRO A 72 -21.09 9.04 -8.15
N VAL A 73 -19.89 9.56 -7.88
CA VAL A 73 -19.38 9.81 -6.51
C VAL A 73 -19.56 11.28 -6.13
N ILE A 74 -19.94 11.54 -4.88
CA ILE A 74 -20.02 12.93 -4.38
C ILE A 74 -18.64 13.60 -4.39
N GLU A 75 -18.59 14.87 -4.76
CA GLU A 75 -17.37 15.69 -4.70
C GLU A 75 -17.02 16.05 -3.26
N ASN A 76 -15.72 16.13 -2.93
CA ASN A 76 -15.20 16.50 -1.62
C ASN A 76 -15.91 15.78 -0.44
N PRO A 77 -15.97 14.43 -0.45
CA PRO A 77 -16.61 13.66 0.61
C PRO A 77 -15.87 13.87 1.93
N LEU A 78 -16.60 14.15 3.01
CA LEU A 78 -16.07 14.21 4.38
C LEU A 78 -16.96 13.42 5.34
N LEU A 79 -16.39 12.99 6.46
CA LEU A 79 -17.11 12.39 7.58
C LEU A 79 -17.63 13.46 8.54
N SER A 80 -16.92 14.57 8.71
CA SER A 80 -17.40 15.69 9.52
C SER A 80 -16.74 17.01 9.09
N LEU A 81 -17.42 18.12 9.35
CA LEU A 81 -16.79 19.45 9.26
C LEU A 81 -16.03 19.67 10.57
N GLN A 82 -14.71 19.86 10.49
CA GLN A 82 -13.93 20.29 11.66
C GLN A 82 -14.18 21.78 11.91
N GLN A 83 -14.18 22.21 13.18
CA GLN A 83 -14.55 23.59 13.56
C GLN A 83 -13.62 24.65 12.95
N ASP A 84 -12.37 24.29 12.67
CA ASP A 84 -11.32 25.11 12.08
C ASP A 84 -11.12 24.89 10.57
N ASN A 85 -11.71 23.83 10.01
CA ASN A 85 -11.53 23.44 8.62
C ASN A 85 -12.81 23.66 7.80
N THR A 86 -12.98 24.88 7.28
CA THR A 86 -14.05 25.18 6.32
C THR A 86 -13.61 24.76 4.91
N THR A 87 -13.59 23.47 4.62
CA THR A 87 -13.30 22.97 3.26
C THR A 87 -14.43 23.39 2.31
N PRO A 88 -14.21 24.35 1.39
CA PRO A 88 -15.29 24.85 0.53
C PRO A 88 -15.85 23.73 -0.35
N GLY A 89 -17.17 23.61 -0.40
CA GLY A 89 -17.84 22.59 -1.20
C GLY A 89 -17.76 21.16 -0.64
N ALA A 90 -17.37 20.97 0.63
CA ALA A 90 -17.41 19.67 1.28
C ALA A 90 -18.82 19.09 1.35
N LYS A 91 -18.95 17.79 1.09
CA LYS A 91 -20.21 17.03 1.14
C LYS A 91 -20.10 15.95 2.22
N ILE A 92 -20.97 16.01 3.22
CA ILE A 92 -20.91 15.10 4.38
C ILE A 92 -21.60 13.78 4.05
N ILE A 93 -20.86 12.67 4.12
CA ILE A 93 -21.42 11.33 3.96
C ILE A 93 -22.36 11.07 5.15
N THR A 94 -23.59 10.66 4.88
CA THR A 94 -24.61 10.43 5.93
C THR A 94 -25.10 8.99 6.00
N ASP A 95 -24.83 8.17 4.97
CA ASP A 95 -25.07 6.73 5.06
C ASP A 95 -24.18 6.07 6.10
N THR A 96 -24.78 5.32 7.03
CA THR A 96 -24.07 4.83 8.22
C THR A 96 -23.01 3.80 7.88
N LEU A 97 -23.31 2.84 6.99
CA LEU A 97 -22.32 1.85 6.55
C LEU A 97 -21.16 2.52 5.82
N SER A 98 -21.45 3.45 4.91
CA SER A 98 -20.42 4.16 4.16
C SER A 98 -19.48 4.93 5.08
N ARG A 99 -20.01 5.54 6.15
CA ARG A 99 -19.19 6.20 7.17
C ARG A 99 -18.27 5.22 7.89
N ASP A 100 -18.79 4.09 8.36
CA ASP A 100 -18.01 3.04 9.04
C ASP A 100 -16.82 2.59 8.15
N ILE A 101 -17.04 2.43 6.85
CA ILE A 101 -15.98 2.03 5.89
C ILE A 101 -14.99 3.16 5.60
N VAL A 102 -15.46 4.40 5.50
CA VAL A 102 -14.57 5.56 5.28
C VAL A 102 -13.71 5.83 6.51
N GLU A 103 -14.20 5.60 7.72
CA GLU A 103 -13.40 5.70 8.96
C GLU A 103 -12.23 4.69 8.95
N ILE A 104 -12.50 3.44 8.57
CA ILE A 104 -11.45 2.41 8.39
C ILE A 104 -10.44 2.86 7.32
N PHE A 105 -10.93 3.38 6.19
CA PHE A 105 -10.08 3.87 5.10
C PHE A 105 -9.15 5.00 5.55
N VAL A 106 -9.70 6.00 6.25
CA VAL A 106 -8.96 7.16 6.77
C VAL A 106 -7.89 6.70 7.76
N ALA A 107 -8.26 5.86 8.71
CA ALA A 107 -7.30 5.34 9.69
C ALA A 107 -6.17 4.55 9.01
N LEU A 108 -6.48 3.75 7.99
CA LEU A 108 -5.49 3.02 7.23
C LEU A 108 -4.55 3.95 6.44
N TYR A 109 -5.11 4.98 5.81
CA TYR A 109 -4.34 5.98 5.09
C TYR A 109 -3.39 6.75 6.03
N GLU A 110 -3.86 7.13 7.22
CA GLU A 110 -3.06 7.80 8.23
C GLU A 110 -1.85 6.95 8.68
N VAL A 111 -2.06 5.68 9.03
CA VAL A 111 -0.96 4.76 9.42
C VAL A 111 0.04 4.58 8.28
N MET A 112 -0.44 4.46 7.05
CA MET A 112 0.43 4.36 5.88
C MET A 112 1.29 5.61 5.70
N LEU A 113 0.75 6.81 5.92
CA LEU A 113 1.53 8.05 5.91
C LEU A 113 2.54 8.12 7.07
N GLN A 114 2.20 7.61 8.26
CA GLN A 114 3.14 7.56 9.38
C GLN A 114 4.30 6.59 9.11
N ILE A 115 4.02 5.43 8.49
CA ILE A 115 5.05 4.47 8.03
C ILE A 115 5.92 5.11 6.93
N LEU A 116 5.31 5.85 5.98
CA LEU A 116 6.05 6.62 4.96
C LEU A 116 7.01 7.62 5.61
N LEU A 117 6.54 8.41 6.58
CA LEU A 117 7.38 9.35 7.32
C LEU A 117 8.50 8.63 8.06
N ARG A 118 8.22 7.50 8.72
CA ARG A 118 9.24 6.71 9.42
C ARG A 118 10.29 6.16 8.47
N PHE A 119 9.88 5.67 7.29
CA PHE A 119 10.82 5.18 6.28
C PHE A 119 11.77 6.30 5.79
N PHE A 120 11.24 7.50 5.53
CA PHE A 120 12.04 8.63 5.06
C PHE A 120 12.83 9.35 6.15
N ALA A 121 12.40 9.26 7.40
CA ALA A 121 13.04 9.84 8.58
C ALA A 121 13.47 8.74 9.59
N HIS A 122 13.97 7.62 9.06
CA HIS A 122 14.47 6.51 9.87
C HIS A 122 15.69 6.94 10.67
N THR A 123 15.95 6.25 11.78
CA THR A 123 17.03 6.63 12.71
C THR A 123 17.99 5.49 12.93
N GLU A 124 17.54 4.44 13.61
CA GLU A 124 18.37 3.33 14.09
C GLU A 124 17.92 1.98 13.50
N GLU A 125 16.95 2.01 12.57
CA GLU A 125 16.53 0.86 11.78
C GLU A 125 17.71 0.21 11.06
N ASN A 126 17.83 -1.11 11.20
CA ASN A 126 18.73 -1.91 10.39
C ASN A 126 18.17 -2.18 8.99
N GLU A 127 18.96 -2.82 8.12
CA GLU A 127 18.58 -3.11 6.74
C GLU A 127 17.27 -3.91 6.62
N GLU A 128 17.05 -4.89 7.49
CA GLU A 128 15.83 -5.71 7.49
C GLU A 128 14.61 -4.89 7.94
N GLN A 129 14.78 -4.06 8.96
CA GLN A 129 13.73 -3.17 9.43
C GLN A 129 13.36 -2.13 8.36
N MET A 130 14.34 -1.63 7.62
CA MET A 130 14.11 -0.76 6.47
C MET A 130 13.38 -1.49 5.34
N TYR A 131 13.74 -2.75 5.07
CA TYR A 131 13.01 -3.58 4.10
C TYR A 131 11.54 -3.76 4.52
N VAL A 132 11.28 -4.07 5.79
CA VAL A 132 9.92 -4.24 6.33
C VAL A 132 9.09 -2.96 6.20
N LEU A 133 9.61 -1.80 6.60
CA LEU A 133 8.90 -0.52 6.48
C LEU A 133 8.56 -0.21 5.02
N LYS A 134 9.51 -0.45 4.11
CA LYS A 134 9.33 -0.27 2.68
C LYS A 134 8.27 -1.21 2.11
N SER A 135 8.37 -2.50 2.42
CA SER A 135 7.41 -3.52 1.97
C SER A 135 6.01 -3.19 2.47
N ALA A 136 5.86 -2.83 3.74
CA ALA A 136 4.59 -2.38 4.30
C ALA A 136 4.00 -1.20 3.52
N LEU A 137 4.79 -0.14 3.31
CA LEU A 137 4.36 1.04 2.54
C LEU A 137 3.86 0.67 1.13
N ILE A 138 4.63 -0.16 0.42
CA ILE A 138 4.33 -0.59 -0.95
C ILE A 138 3.09 -1.47 -1.02
N ASN A 139 2.82 -2.29 -0.01
CA ASN A 139 1.67 -3.20 0.00
C ASN A 139 0.39 -2.56 0.53
N LEU A 140 0.48 -1.63 1.49
CA LEU A 140 -0.69 -0.94 2.05
C LEU A 140 -1.50 -0.22 0.97
N MET A 141 -0.84 0.35 -0.04
CA MET A 141 -1.52 1.04 -1.15
C MET A 141 -2.41 0.10 -2.01
N PRO A 142 -1.87 -0.90 -2.73
CA PRO A 142 -2.65 -1.76 -3.63
C PRO A 142 -3.50 -2.81 -2.92
N PHE A 143 -3.12 -3.26 -1.72
CA PHE A 143 -3.82 -4.35 -1.01
C PHE A 143 -4.64 -3.90 0.20
N GLY A 144 -4.42 -2.68 0.70
CA GLY A 144 -5.19 -2.08 1.78
C GLY A 144 -6.11 -0.95 1.31
N VAL A 145 -5.51 0.18 0.93
CA VAL A 145 -6.19 1.45 0.59
C VAL A 145 -7.05 1.30 -0.67
N SER A 146 -6.48 0.80 -1.77
CA SER A 146 -7.15 0.73 -3.08
C SER A 146 -8.43 -0.14 -3.08
N PRO A 147 -8.44 -1.35 -2.49
CA PRO A 147 -9.65 -2.16 -2.39
C PRO A 147 -10.78 -1.46 -1.62
N LEU A 148 -10.46 -0.79 -0.49
CA LEU A 148 -11.44 -0.03 0.28
C LEU A 148 -11.97 1.17 -0.50
N ALA A 149 -11.09 1.98 -1.12
CA ALA A 149 -11.51 3.11 -1.96
C ALA A 149 -12.46 2.68 -3.09
N LYS A 150 -12.16 1.56 -3.76
CA LYS A 150 -13.02 1.00 -4.81
C LYS A 150 -14.34 0.45 -4.26
N ALA A 151 -14.38 -0.02 -3.02
CA ALA A 151 -15.61 -0.47 -2.39
C ALA A 151 -16.49 0.73 -2.00
N ILE A 152 -15.91 1.76 -1.36
CA ILE A 152 -16.60 2.99 -0.93
C ILE A 152 -17.34 3.67 -2.08
N THR A 153 -16.72 3.74 -3.26
CA THR A 153 -17.32 4.37 -4.45
C THR A 153 -18.51 3.61 -5.05
N GLN A 154 -18.98 2.55 -4.39
CA GLN A 154 -20.20 1.79 -4.72
C GLN A 154 -21.22 1.80 -3.58
N LEU A 155 -20.90 2.44 -2.45
CA LEU A 155 -21.80 2.60 -1.32
C LEU A 155 -22.52 3.94 -1.43
N PRO A 156 -23.78 4.06 -0.96
CA PRO A 156 -24.54 5.29 -1.08
C PRO A 156 -23.92 6.42 -0.25
N ALA A 157 -23.90 7.65 -0.76
CA ALA A 157 -23.44 8.80 0.04
C ALA A 157 -24.41 9.16 1.18
N GLY A 158 -25.69 8.83 1.02
CA GLY A 158 -26.75 9.06 1.99
C GLY A 158 -27.96 9.76 1.36
N GLN A 159 -29.02 9.97 2.16
CA GLN A 159 -30.32 10.43 1.67
C GLN A 159 -30.27 11.84 1.04
N GLY A 160 -29.33 12.68 1.46
CA GLY A 160 -29.11 14.01 0.90
C GLY A 160 -28.51 14.02 -0.51
N PHE A 161 -28.06 12.86 -1.03
CA PHE A 161 -27.44 12.73 -2.35
C PHE A 161 -28.04 11.55 -3.13
N PRO A 162 -29.31 11.63 -3.56
CA PRO A 162 -29.99 10.53 -4.24
C PRO A 162 -29.22 10.08 -5.50
N GLY A 163 -28.96 8.77 -5.62
CA GLY A 163 -28.25 8.18 -6.75
C GLY A 163 -26.73 8.44 -6.77
N MET A 164 -26.19 9.08 -5.74
CA MET A 164 -24.75 9.34 -5.61
C MET A 164 -24.13 8.40 -4.58
N ASN A 165 -22.89 8.02 -4.85
CA ASN A 165 -22.07 7.16 -4.02
C ASN A 165 -21.14 7.98 -3.13
N ALA A 166 -20.77 7.41 -1.99
CA ALA A 166 -19.72 7.91 -1.13
C ALA A 166 -18.37 7.88 -1.86
N GLY A 167 -17.38 8.58 -1.30
CA GLY A 167 -16.01 8.56 -1.79
C GLY A 167 -15.00 8.51 -0.63
N PRO A 168 -13.77 8.05 -0.87
CA PRO A 168 -12.70 8.12 0.11
C PRO A 168 -12.42 9.58 0.46
N SER A 169 -12.50 9.94 1.74
CA SER A 169 -12.33 11.34 2.18
C SER A 169 -10.87 11.78 2.29
N PHE A 170 -9.94 10.83 2.49
CA PHE A 170 -8.51 11.11 2.78
C PHE A 170 -8.31 12.12 3.91
N GLU A 171 -9.29 12.22 4.82
CA GLU A 171 -9.17 13.03 6.01
C GLU A 171 -7.98 12.55 6.84
N VAL A 172 -7.35 13.49 7.53
CA VAL A 172 -6.37 13.20 8.58
C VAL A 172 -6.82 14.03 9.77
N TYR A 173 -7.16 13.37 10.89
CA TYR A 173 -7.81 14.04 12.02
C TYR A 173 -6.86 14.86 12.88
N ALA A 174 -5.56 14.63 12.75
CA ALA A 174 -4.49 15.38 13.38
C ALA A 174 -3.30 15.49 12.41
N ASP A 175 -2.29 16.30 12.74
CA ASP A 175 -1.04 16.26 12.01
C ASP A 175 -0.49 14.82 12.00
N VAL A 176 -0.07 14.33 10.84
CA VAL A 176 0.65 13.05 10.73
C VAL A 176 2.01 13.24 11.41
N GLN A 177 2.10 12.90 12.69
CA GLN A 177 3.32 13.11 13.47
C GLN A 177 4.36 12.02 13.20
N LEU A 178 5.61 12.45 13.06
CA LEU A 178 6.74 11.54 13.12
C LEU A 178 6.90 11.04 14.57
N LEU A 179 6.83 9.73 14.76
CA LEU A 179 7.14 9.09 16.05
C LEU A 179 8.66 8.95 16.18
N PRO A 180 9.33 9.76 17.02
CA PRO A 180 10.79 9.87 16.99
C PRO A 180 11.48 8.63 17.54
N GLN A 181 10.90 8.00 18.57
CA GLN A 181 11.43 6.79 19.18
C GLN A 181 11.05 5.57 18.35
N MET A 182 12.05 4.86 17.83
CA MET A 182 11.84 3.68 16.99
C MET A 182 10.92 2.66 17.65
N ARG A 183 11.25 2.26 18.88
CA ARG A 183 10.49 1.20 19.56
C ARG A 183 9.00 1.52 19.69
N SER A 184 8.67 2.74 20.10
CA SER A 184 7.29 3.19 20.22
C SER A 184 6.59 3.27 18.86
N ALA A 185 7.30 3.72 17.82
CA ALA A 185 6.75 3.80 16.47
C ALA A 185 6.35 2.41 15.95
N TRP A 186 7.22 1.41 16.11
CA TRP A 186 6.98 0.05 15.64
C TRP A 186 5.82 -0.63 16.39
N ILE A 187 5.78 -0.51 17.72
CA ILE A 187 4.65 -1.02 18.52
C ILE A 187 3.34 -0.36 18.09
N PHE A 188 3.35 0.97 17.94
CA PHE A 188 2.17 1.72 17.51
C PHE A 188 1.68 1.27 16.13
N PHE A 189 2.57 1.09 15.14
CA PHE A 189 2.19 0.63 13.81
C PHE A 189 1.59 -0.77 13.83
N GLN A 190 2.21 -1.68 14.60
CA GLN A 190 1.71 -3.04 14.78
C GLN A 190 0.30 -3.05 15.37
N GLU A 191 0.11 -2.37 16.50
CA GLU A 191 -1.17 -2.28 17.20
C GLU A 191 -2.23 -1.64 16.31
N ARG A 192 -1.90 -0.52 15.66
CA ARG A 192 -2.88 0.20 14.86
C ARG A 192 -3.31 -0.58 13.61
N LEU A 193 -2.39 -1.28 12.93
CA LEU A 193 -2.75 -2.17 11.82
C LEU A 193 -3.64 -3.32 12.27
N GLN A 194 -3.36 -3.90 13.44
CA GLN A 194 -4.16 -4.97 14.03
C GLN A 194 -5.57 -4.48 14.38
N GLU A 195 -5.70 -3.32 15.02
CA GLU A 195 -7.00 -2.71 15.33
C GLU A 195 -7.82 -2.40 14.07
N ILE A 196 -7.20 -1.91 12.99
CA ILE A 196 -7.89 -1.67 11.72
C ILE A 196 -8.34 -3.00 11.09
N ALA A 197 -7.53 -4.06 11.21
CA ALA A 197 -7.92 -5.39 10.74
C ALA A 197 -9.13 -5.95 11.52
N GLU A 198 -9.17 -5.73 12.83
CA GLU A 198 -10.30 -6.11 13.69
C GLU A 198 -11.56 -5.32 13.34
N ALA A 199 -11.44 -4.02 13.05
CA ALA A 199 -12.54 -3.21 12.56
C ALA A 199 -13.07 -3.72 11.22
N CYS A 200 -12.19 -4.16 10.31
CA CYS A 200 -12.60 -4.83 9.07
C CYS A 200 -13.38 -6.12 9.38
N ASP A 201 -12.86 -6.97 10.27
CA ASP A 201 -13.49 -8.25 10.63
C ASP A 201 -14.89 -8.08 11.23
N ALA A 202 -15.07 -7.06 12.08
CA ALA A 202 -16.36 -6.75 12.67
C ALA A 202 -17.42 -6.48 11.59
N LEU A 203 -17.05 -5.77 10.51
CA LEU A 203 -17.97 -5.43 9.42
C LEU A 203 -18.18 -6.55 8.40
N ILE A 204 -17.23 -7.49 8.25
CA ILE A 204 -17.40 -8.65 7.35
C ILE A 204 -18.68 -9.43 7.67
N ASN A 205 -18.98 -9.59 8.96
CA ASN A 205 -20.11 -10.38 9.45
C ASN A 205 -21.35 -9.53 9.81
N ASP A 206 -21.27 -8.21 9.69
CA ASP A 206 -22.40 -7.33 9.99
C ASP A 206 -23.54 -7.52 8.97
N SER A 207 -24.77 -7.56 9.46
CA SER A 207 -26.00 -7.52 8.66
C SER A 207 -26.02 -6.41 7.60
N LYS A 208 -25.45 -5.23 7.89
CA LYS A 208 -25.38 -4.08 6.97
C LYS A 208 -24.60 -4.40 5.69
N THR A 209 -23.60 -5.29 5.76
CA THR A 209 -22.77 -5.64 4.59
C THR A 209 -23.35 -6.77 3.75
N GLN A 210 -24.51 -7.34 4.14
CA GLN A 210 -25.13 -8.46 3.43
C GLN A 210 -25.47 -8.17 1.98
N SER A 211 -25.89 -6.95 1.68
CA SER A 211 -26.24 -6.50 0.33
C SER A 211 -25.01 -6.14 -0.53
N TYR A 212 -23.80 -6.16 0.05
CA TYR A 212 -22.57 -5.69 -0.60
C TYR A 212 -21.49 -6.79 -0.61
N PRO A 213 -21.61 -7.82 -1.47
CA PRO A 213 -20.63 -8.92 -1.52
C PRO A 213 -19.22 -8.45 -1.90
N GLN A 214 -19.10 -7.45 -2.77
CA GLN A 214 -17.81 -6.87 -3.13
C GLN A 214 -17.14 -6.15 -1.95
N LEU A 215 -17.92 -5.48 -1.10
CA LEU A 215 -17.42 -4.84 0.12
C LEU A 215 -16.88 -5.89 1.08
N ARG A 216 -17.62 -6.98 1.34
CA ARG A 216 -17.14 -8.07 2.20
C ARG A 216 -15.85 -8.69 1.66
N GLN A 217 -15.77 -8.92 0.36
CA GLN A 217 -14.55 -9.42 -0.26
C GLN A 217 -13.36 -8.46 -0.06
N ALA A 218 -13.58 -7.15 -0.24
CA ALA A 218 -12.56 -6.15 0.01
C ALA A 218 -12.12 -6.16 1.48
N LEU A 219 -13.06 -6.11 2.43
CA LEU A 219 -12.78 -6.16 3.87
C LEU A 219 -12.01 -7.43 4.26
N THR A 220 -12.38 -8.61 3.75
CA THR A 220 -11.66 -9.87 4.01
C THR A 220 -10.22 -9.81 3.53
N LYS A 221 -9.99 -9.33 2.30
CA LYS A 221 -8.63 -9.23 1.73
C LYS A 221 -7.79 -8.20 2.49
N VAL A 222 -8.39 -7.06 2.83
CA VAL A 222 -7.72 -5.99 3.56
C VAL A 222 -7.37 -6.46 4.97
N SER A 223 -8.31 -7.01 5.73
CA SER A 223 -8.05 -7.59 7.06
C SER A 223 -6.88 -8.59 7.05
N ALA A 224 -6.89 -9.55 6.12
CA ALA A 224 -5.81 -10.52 5.99
C ALA A 224 -4.46 -9.86 5.68
N THR A 225 -4.45 -8.85 4.81
CA THR A 225 -3.26 -8.07 4.47
C THR A 225 -2.72 -7.31 5.68
N LEU A 226 -3.59 -6.60 6.40
CA LEU A 226 -3.21 -5.82 7.57
C LEU A 226 -2.64 -6.70 8.68
N LYS A 227 -3.22 -7.88 8.93
CA LYS A 227 -2.67 -8.85 9.88
C LYS A 227 -1.29 -9.36 9.48
N ASN A 228 -1.08 -9.63 8.20
CA ASN A 228 0.22 -10.05 7.68
C ASN A 228 1.27 -8.93 7.86
N ILE A 229 0.93 -7.70 7.48
CA ILE A 229 1.83 -6.55 7.64
C ILE A 229 2.09 -6.25 9.12
N ALA A 230 1.07 -6.28 9.98
CA ALA A 230 1.21 -6.09 11.42
C ALA A 230 2.14 -7.14 12.05
N HIS A 231 2.11 -8.39 11.57
CA HIS A 231 3.05 -9.41 12.03
C HIS A 231 4.49 -9.08 11.61
N THR A 232 4.69 -8.56 10.39
CA THR A 232 6.04 -8.18 9.90
C THR A 232 6.60 -6.92 10.54
N ILE A 233 5.76 -5.92 10.83
CA ILE A 233 6.16 -4.70 11.55
C ILE A 233 6.26 -5.04 13.04
N SER A 234 7.32 -5.75 13.39
CA SER A 234 7.64 -6.15 14.75
C SER A 234 9.11 -5.92 15.01
N LEU A 235 9.43 -5.56 16.25
CA LEU A 235 10.83 -5.53 16.73
C LEU A 235 11.33 -6.92 17.09
N GLU A 236 10.41 -7.83 17.40
CA GLU A 236 10.76 -9.23 17.61
C GLU A 236 11.16 -9.86 16.28
N PRO A 237 12.24 -10.63 16.24
CA PRO A 237 12.64 -11.33 15.03
C PRO A 237 11.53 -12.29 14.61
N ASN A 238 11.38 -12.47 13.29
CA ASN A 238 10.60 -13.57 12.75
C ASN A 238 11.06 -14.89 13.38
N GLY A 239 10.12 -15.75 13.74
CA GLY A 239 10.46 -17.09 14.19
C GLY A 239 10.97 -17.97 13.06
N GLU A 240 11.39 -19.19 13.40
CA GLU A 240 11.99 -20.14 12.45
C GLU A 240 10.98 -21.13 11.87
N THR A 241 9.67 -20.88 12.00
CA THR A 241 8.60 -21.77 11.49
C THR A 241 7.81 -21.14 10.36
N TRP A 242 7.04 -21.96 9.63
CA TRP A 242 6.14 -21.46 8.60
C TRP A 242 5.13 -20.43 9.13
N THR A 243 4.44 -20.80 10.21
CA THR A 243 3.37 -20.01 10.83
C THR A 243 3.86 -18.73 11.50
N ASN A 244 5.09 -18.76 12.03
CA ASN A 244 5.70 -17.65 12.75
C ASN A 244 7.06 -17.34 12.13
N GLY A 245 7.08 -16.70 10.96
CA GLY A 245 8.26 -16.12 10.34
C GLY A 245 8.34 -16.32 8.83
N ILE A 246 8.28 -17.56 8.34
CA ILE A 246 8.60 -17.84 6.92
C ILE A 246 7.47 -17.41 5.99
N SER A 247 6.21 -17.65 6.35
CA SER A 247 5.09 -17.19 5.52
C SER A 247 5.04 -15.65 5.40
N GLN A 248 5.62 -14.95 6.37
CA GLN A 248 5.70 -13.48 6.41
C GLN A 248 6.90 -12.91 5.65
N LEU A 249 7.79 -13.75 5.13
CA LEU A 249 8.82 -13.32 4.18
C LEU A 249 8.23 -12.95 2.81
N PHE A 250 7.04 -13.46 2.49
CA PHE A 250 6.35 -13.23 1.23
C PHE A 250 5.25 -12.18 1.43
N SER A 251 5.41 -11.02 0.80
CA SER A 251 4.43 -9.96 0.85
C SER A 251 3.14 -10.34 0.11
N PRO A 252 2.02 -9.64 0.36
CA PRO A 252 0.82 -9.76 -0.47
C PRO A 252 1.12 -9.59 -1.97
N MET A 253 2.03 -8.67 -2.32
CA MET A 253 2.48 -8.45 -3.70
C MET A 253 3.20 -9.68 -4.27
N ASP A 254 4.13 -10.27 -3.53
CA ASP A 254 4.84 -11.48 -3.95
C ASP A 254 3.87 -12.63 -4.21
N VAL A 255 2.92 -12.83 -3.30
CA VAL A 255 1.90 -13.87 -3.39
C VAL A 255 0.99 -13.68 -4.62
N ASP A 256 0.58 -12.44 -4.92
CA ASP A 256 -0.27 -12.13 -6.07
C ASP A 256 0.49 -12.29 -7.41
N HIS A 257 1.71 -11.76 -7.50
CA HIS A 257 2.56 -11.88 -8.68
C HIS A 257 2.93 -13.34 -8.98
N MET A 258 3.36 -14.11 -7.99
CA MET A 258 3.81 -15.49 -8.22
C MET A 258 2.68 -16.45 -8.62
N LYS A 259 1.42 -16.12 -8.31
CA LYS A 259 0.25 -16.85 -8.84
C LYS A 259 0.03 -16.62 -10.34
N SER A 260 0.43 -15.46 -10.84
CA SER A 260 0.17 -15.05 -12.24
C SER A 260 1.36 -15.27 -13.17
N ILE A 261 2.56 -15.54 -12.66
CA ILE A 261 3.76 -15.79 -13.48
C ILE A 261 3.61 -17.09 -14.31
N PRO A 262 3.71 -17.03 -15.65
CA PRO A 262 3.54 -18.20 -16.51
C PRO A 262 4.69 -19.22 -16.44
N THR A 263 5.91 -18.77 -16.19
CA THR A 263 7.14 -19.57 -16.31
C THR A 263 7.53 -20.31 -15.04
N PHE A 264 7.09 -19.84 -13.88
CA PHE A 264 7.38 -20.41 -12.57
C PHE A 264 6.25 -20.04 -11.59
N ARG A 265 5.13 -20.75 -11.71
CA ARG A 265 3.94 -20.51 -10.88
C ARG A 265 4.07 -21.25 -9.55
N VAL A 266 4.31 -20.51 -8.48
CA VAL A 266 4.34 -21.03 -7.11
C VAL A 266 3.35 -20.25 -6.25
N ASN A 267 2.49 -20.94 -5.52
CA ASN A 267 1.64 -20.28 -4.53
C ASN A 267 2.47 -19.99 -3.27
N LEU A 268 3.06 -18.80 -3.19
CA LEU A 268 3.89 -18.40 -2.03
C LEU A 268 3.11 -18.31 -0.71
N GLY A 269 1.77 -18.30 -0.75
CA GLY A 269 0.94 -18.36 0.45
C GLY A 269 0.65 -19.77 0.95
N ASP A 270 1.18 -20.82 0.31
CA ASP A 270 0.95 -22.22 0.66
C ASP A 270 2.23 -22.92 1.10
N TYR A 271 2.18 -23.55 2.27
CA TYR A 271 3.35 -24.21 2.88
C TYR A 271 3.92 -25.30 1.98
N ASP A 272 3.07 -26.19 1.45
CA ASP A 272 3.55 -27.34 0.68
C ASP A 272 4.12 -26.87 -0.67
N ALA A 273 3.52 -25.87 -1.30
CA ALA A 273 4.05 -25.22 -2.49
C ALA A 273 5.42 -24.58 -2.25
N VAL A 274 5.59 -23.80 -1.17
CA VAL A 274 6.89 -23.18 -0.85
C VAL A 274 7.93 -24.24 -0.51
N LYS A 275 7.59 -25.23 0.32
CA LYS A 275 8.48 -26.35 0.67
C LYS A 275 8.95 -27.10 -0.58
N ASN A 276 8.04 -27.46 -1.47
CA ASN A 276 8.37 -28.23 -2.68
C ASN A 276 9.22 -27.44 -3.69
N ASN A 277 9.26 -26.11 -3.57
CA ASN A 277 10.03 -25.22 -4.45
C ASN A 277 11.17 -24.50 -3.71
N ALA A 278 11.52 -24.93 -2.48
CA ALA A 278 12.41 -24.19 -1.60
C ALA A 278 13.80 -23.94 -2.20
N ASP A 279 14.37 -24.91 -2.94
CA ASP A 279 15.67 -24.75 -3.60
C ASP A 279 15.64 -23.64 -4.66
N ALA A 280 14.65 -23.68 -5.56
CA ALA A 280 14.50 -22.68 -6.60
C ALA A 280 14.19 -21.28 -6.05
N ILE A 281 13.42 -21.20 -4.96
CA ILE A 281 13.16 -19.95 -4.24
C ILE A 281 14.47 -19.43 -3.65
N LEU A 282 15.21 -20.27 -2.92
CA LEU A 282 16.47 -19.89 -2.28
C LEU A 282 17.51 -19.43 -3.32
N ASP A 283 17.62 -20.10 -4.47
CA ASP A 283 18.52 -19.70 -5.55
C ASP A 283 18.15 -18.32 -6.13
N SER A 284 16.85 -18.06 -6.31
CA SER A 284 16.35 -16.79 -6.86
C SER A 284 16.60 -15.61 -5.91
N VAL A 285 16.32 -15.80 -4.61
CA VAL A 285 16.55 -14.74 -3.61
C VAL A 285 18.03 -14.54 -3.30
N SER A 286 18.82 -15.63 -3.28
CA SER A 286 20.28 -15.54 -3.03
C SER A 286 21.03 -14.87 -4.17
N SER A 287 20.56 -15.06 -5.42
CA SER A 287 21.09 -14.36 -6.59
C SER A 287 20.59 -12.91 -6.73
N LYS A 288 19.73 -12.44 -5.81
CA LYS A 288 19.07 -11.12 -5.86
C LYS A 288 18.29 -10.87 -7.17
N SER A 289 17.89 -11.95 -7.85
CA SER A 289 17.08 -11.87 -9.07
C SER A 289 15.60 -11.63 -8.78
N MET A 290 15.15 -12.01 -7.58
CA MET A 290 13.82 -11.79 -7.04
C MET A 290 13.88 -11.47 -5.53
N PRO A 291 12.90 -10.74 -4.98
CA PRO A 291 11.85 -10.00 -5.70
C PRO A 291 12.40 -8.80 -6.50
N LEU A 292 11.69 -8.43 -7.57
CA LEU A 292 11.99 -7.19 -8.31
C LEU A 292 11.40 -5.98 -7.59
N LEU A 293 11.84 -4.78 -7.96
CA LEU A 293 11.21 -3.55 -7.50
C LEU A 293 9.70 -3.54 -7.84
N PRO A 294 8.85 -2.94 -6.99
CA PRO A 294 9.21 -2.04 -5.89
C PRO A 294 9.65 -2.74 -4.58
N GLU A 295 9.34 -4.02 -4.38
CA GLU A 295 9.78 -4.77 -3.17
C GLU A 295 11.30 -4.92 -3.10
N GLY A 296 11.92 -5.28 -4.23
CA GLY A 296 13.37 -5.42 -4.33
C GLY A 296 13.93 -6.67 -3.63
N PRO A 297 15.25 -6.88 -3.75
CA PRO A 297 15.88 -8.12 -3.31
C PRO A 297 15.86 -8.27 -1.79
N TRP A 298 15.76 -9.52 -1.33
CA TRP A 298 15.83 -9.85 0.09
C TRP A 298 17.15 -9.42 0.73
N THR A 299 17.07 -9.04 2.01
CA THR A 299 18.23 -8.82 2.87
C THR A 299 18.93 -10.14 3.19
N GLU A 300 20.18 -10.08 3.65
CA GLU A 300 20.90 -11.28 4.11
C GLU A 300 20.17 -11.96 5.28
N ALA A 301 19.52 -11.19 6.15
CA ALA A 301 18.75 -11.73 7.28
C ALA A 301 17.58 -12.61 6.80
N ARG A 302 16.82 -12.18 5.79
CA ARG A 302 15.72 -12.97 5.19
C ARG A 302 16.20 -14.24 4.52
N ILE A 303 17.28 -14.13 3.74
CA ILE A 303 17.87 -15.28 3.04
C ILE A 303 18.34 -16.32 4.06
N ASN A 304 19.02 -15.88 5.12
CA ASN A 304 19.49 -16.76 6.18
C ASN A 304 18.33 -17.43 6.93
N LEU A 305 17.26 -16.69 7.24
CA LEU A 305 16.07 -17.25 7.89
C LEU A 305 15.42 -18.34 7.03
N PHE A 306 15.23 -18.08 5.73
CA PHE A 306 14.65 -19.07 4.82
C PHE A 306 15.53 -20.31 4.68
N LYS A 307 16.85 -20.11 4.61
CA LYS A 307 17.82 -21.19 4.58
C LYS A 307 17.77 -22.03 5.87
N GLN A 308 17.72 -21.40 7.04
CA GLN A 308 17.61 -22.10 8.33
C GLN A 308 16.33 -22.93 8.41
N TRP A 309 15.19 -22.39 7.97
CA TRP A 309 13.94 -23.14 7.92
C TRP A 309 14.04 -24.40 7.04
N LYS A 310 14.68 -24.29 5.87
CA LYS A 310 14.97 -25.43 5.00
C LYS A 310 15.92 -26.44 5.66
N ASP A 311 17.02 -25.97 6.25
CA ASP A 311 18.04 -26.82 6.89
C ASP A 311 17.46 -27.56 8.13
N ASN A 312 16.51 -26.94 8.83
CA ASN A 312 15.78 -27.52 9.96
C ASN A 312 14.58 -28.40 9.54
N ASN A 313 14.53 -28.84 8.28
CA ASN A 313 13.51 -29.76 7.73
C ASN A 313 12.08 -29.19 7.77
N PHE A 314 11.93 -27.89 7.48
CA PHE A 314 10.66 -27.21 7.24
C PHE A 314 9.67 -27.27 8.42
N PRO A 315 10.02 -26.77 9.61
CA PRO A 315 9.05 -26.69 10.71
C PRO A 315 7.82 -25.84 10.32
N ARG A 316 6.63 -26.30 10.71
CA ARG A 316 5.36 -25.62 10.45
C ARG A 316 5.07 -24.55 11.51
#